data_AF-A0A3D4B3I5-F1
#
_entry.id   AF-A0A3D4B3I5-F1
#
_cell.length_a   1.000
_cell.length_b   1.000
_cell.length_c   1.000
_cell.angle_alpha   90.00
_cell.angle_beta   90.00
_cell.angle_gamma   90.00
#
_symmetry.space_group_name_H-M   'P 1'
#
loop_
_entity.id
_entity.type
_entity.pdbx_description
1 polymer ?
#
loop_
_entity_poly.entity_id
_entity_poly.type
_entity_poly.pdbx_seq_one_letter_code
_entity_poly.pdbx_strand_id
1 'polypeptide(L)' 'MSDCLFCKIANGEVPTSFVYEDDQVVAFNDIDPKAPVHVV' A
#
# COMPACT_ATOMS: atom_id res chain seq x y z
N MET A 1 5.95 10.81 -12.87
CA MET A 1 6.31 9.58 -12.12
C MET A 1 7.12 9.85 -10.85
N SER A 2 7.78 11.00 -10.71
CA SER A 2 8.59 11.37 -9.52
C SER A 2 7.81 11.63 -8.23
N ASP A 3 6.47 11.72 -8.27
CA ASP A 3 5.64 12.02 -7.10
C ASP A 3 4.42 11.09 -6.94
N CYS A 4 4.63 9.81 -7.25
CA CYS A 4 3.61 8.79 -7.03
C CYS A 4 3.78 8.19 -5.62
N LEU A 5 2.85 8.50 -4.71
CA LEU A 5 2.86 7.96 -3.34
C LEU A 5 2.78 6.43 -3.32
N PHE A 6 1.88 5.84 -4.09
CA PHE A 6 1.73 4.37 -4.16
C PHE A 6 2.97 3.68 -4.72
N CYS A 7 3.71 4.34 -5.61
CA CYS A 7 4.96 3.81 -6.13
C CYS A 7 6.04 3.80 -5.03
N LYS A 8 6.11 4.86 -4.21
CA LYS A 8 7.00 4.90 -3.04
C LYS A 8 6.62 3.84 -2.00
N ILE A 9 5.33 3.60 -1.80
CA ILE A 9 4.84 2.51 -0.94
C ILE A 9 5.28 1.15 -1.51
N ALA A 10 4.97 0.86 -2.78
CA ALA A 10 5.32 -0.41 -3.44
C ALA A 10 6.84 -0.67 -3.47
N ASN A 11 7.65 0.39 -3.54
CA ASN A 11 9.12 0.30 -3.47
C ASN A 11 9.68 0.18 -2.04
N GLY A 12 8.83 0.22 -1.00
CA GLY A 12 9.25 0.19 0.39
C GLY A 12 9.92 1.47 0.90
N GLU A 13 9.79 2.59 0.18
CA GLU A 13 10.35 3.90 0.59
C GLU A 13 9.53 4.55 1.71
N VAL A 14 8.26 4.16 1.84
CA VAL A 14 7.35 4.59 2.91
C VAL A 14 7.09 3.41 3.84
N PRO A 15 7.31 3.55 5.16
CA PRO A 15 7.00 2.51 6.13
C PRO A 15 5.52 2.08 6.03
N THR A 16 5.30 0.86 5.53
CA THR A 16 3.97 0.30 5.29
C THR A 16 3.99 -1.17 5.71
N SER A 17 2.97 -1.59 6.47
CA SER A 17 2.78 -3.00 6.81
C SER A 17 1.90 -3.67 5.77
N PHE A 18 2.52 -4.42 4.85
CA PHE A 18 1.80 -5.19 3.86
C PHE A 18 1.09 -6.39 4.51
N VAL A 19 -0.16 -6.61 4.11
CA VAL A 19 -0.94 -7.80 4.48
C VAL A 19 -0.79 -8.90 3.42
N TYR A 20 -0.36 -8.53 2.22
CA TYR A 20 -0.03 -9.43 1.11
C TYR A 20 1.01 -8.77 0.19
N GLU A 21 1.91 -9.58 -0.38
CA GLU A 21 2.94 -9.15 -1.32
C GLU A 21 3.30 -10.31 -2.25
N ASP A 22 3.30 -10.04 -3.56
CA ASP A 22 3.82 -10.93 -4.59
C ASP A 22 4.53 -10.12 -5.72
N ASP A 23 4.96 -10.81 -6.78
CA ASP A 23 5.73 -10.21 -7.87
C ASP A 23 4.95 -9.16 -8.70
N GLN A 24 3.63 -9.09 -8.56
CA GLN A 24 2.77 -8.22 -9.36
C GLN A 24 2.05 -7.15 -8.53
N VAL A 25 1.72 -7.46 -7.27
CA VAL A 25 0.89 -6.60 -6.43
C VAL A 25 1.32 -6.64 -4.96
N VAL A 26 1.01 -5.53 -4.28
CA VAL A 26 1.07 -5.42 -2.82
C VAL A 26 -0.29 -5.03 -2.30
N ALA A 27 -0.63 -5.43 -1.08
CA ALA A 27 -1.86 -5.03 -0.41
C ALA A 27 -1.58 -4.56 1.01
N PHE A 28 -2.20 -3.46 1.44
CA PHE A 28 -2.01 -2.88 2.77
C PHE A 28 -3.29 -2.23 3.31
N ASN A 29 -3.36 -2.05 4.63
CA ASN A 29 -4.50 -1.41 5.27
C ASN A 29 -4.57 0.07 4.90
N ASP A 30 -5.75 0.53 4.48
CA ASP A 30 -5.99 1.95 4.22
C ASP A 30 -5.91 2.74 5.53
N ILE A 31 -5.25 3.90 5.50
CA ILE A 31 -5.14 4.81 6.64
C ILE A 31 -6.45 5.60 6.89
N ASP A 32 -7.29 5.74 5.86
CA ASP A 32 -8.62 6.38 5.93
C ASP A 32 -9.72 5.38 5.47
N PRO A 33 -9.96 4.31 6.26
CA PRO A 33 -10.83 3.20 5.85
C PRO A 33 -12.28 3.64 5.66
N LYS A 34 -12.91 3.19 4.56
CA LYS A 34 -14.34 3.47 4.26
C LYS A 34 -15.30 2.36 4.70
N ALA A 35 -14.76 1.27 5.24
CA ALA A 35 -15.46 0.13 5.79
C ALA A 35 -14.67 -0.42 6.99
N PRO A 36 -15.26 -1.29 7.85
CA PRO A 36 -14.56 -1.87 9.01
C PRO A 36 -13.25 -2.57 8.66
N VAL A 37 -13.14 -3.11 7.43
CA VAL A 37 -11.91 -3.61 6.85
C VAL A 37 -11.79 -2.97 5.46
N HIS A 38 -10.69 -2.27 5.20
CA HIS A 38 -10.40 -1.67 3.90
C HIS A 38 -8.92 -1.89 3.57
N VAL A 39 -8.68 -2.65 2.51
CA VAL A 39 -7.35 -2.98 2.00
C VAL A 39 -7.25 -2.43 0.59
N VAL A 40 -6.15 -1.75 0.31
CA VAL A 40 -5.76 -1.21 -1.00
C VAL A 40 -4.68 -2.09 -1.59
#